data_AF-A0A1Z8RNP6-F1
#
_entry.id   AF-A0A1Z8RNP6-F1
#
_cell.length_a   1.000
_cell.length_b   1.000
_cell.length_c   1.000
_cell.angle_alpha   90.00
_cell.angle_beta   90.00
_cell.angle_gamma   90.00
#
_symmetry.space_group_name_H-M   'P 1'
#
loop_
_entity.id
_entity.type
_entity.pdbx_description
1 polymer ?
#
loop_
_entity_poly.entity_id
_entity_poly.type
_entity_poly.pdbx_seq_one_letter_code
_entity_poly.pdbx_strand_id
1 'polypeptide(L)' 'MLIAGHALSGQNACGCGLIERDAPLQIAVSLGIAFCSSNEKFLLSAELVTAADDRLYKAKRAGRNRVRYLE' A
#
# COMPACT_ATOMS: atom_id res chain seq x y z
N MET A 1 35.36 -3.41 21.42
CA MET A 1 34.59 -4.62 21.03
C MET A 1 34.38 -4.51 19.54
N LEU A 2 35.19 -5.22 18.76
CA LEU A 2 35.16 -5.26 17.30
C LEU A 2 34.41 -6.52 16.89
N ILE A 3 33.45 -6.44 15.98
CA ILE A 3 33.09 -7.59 15.15
C ILE A 3 33.24 -7.15 13.70
N ALA A 4 34.30 -7.69 13.07
CA ALA A 4 34.47 -7.74 11.64
C ALA A 4 33.69 -8.95 11.09
N GLY A 5 33.10 -8.80 9.91
CA GLY A 5 32.46 -9.88 9.16
C GLY A 5 32.20 -9.46 7.72
N HIS A 6 33.26 -9.47 6.90
CA HIS A 6 33.16 -9.48 5.44
C HIS A 6 32.70 -10.86 4.94
N ALA A 7 31.84 -10.89 3.93
CA ALA A 7 31.92 -11.78 2.75
C ALA A 7 30.70 -11.48 1.85
N LEU A 8 30.90 -10.81 0.71
CA LEU A 8 30.98 -11.44 -0.63
C LEU A 8 29.72 -12.23 -1.00
N SER A 9 29.01 -11.81 -2.05
CA SER A 9 29.06 -12.51 -3.34
C SER A 9 27.94 -12.00 -4.25
N GLY A 10 28.32 -11.46 -5.40
CA GLY A 10 27.39 -11.26 -6.50
C GLY A 10 26.86 -12.59 -7.00
N GLN A 11 25.59 -12.61 -7.40
CA GLN A 11 25.03 -13.71 -8.18
C GLN A 11 24.23 -13.12 -9.33
N ASN A 12 24.94 -12.95 -10.44
CA ASN A 12 24.38 -13.19 -11.76
C ASN A 12 24.04 -14.68 -11.83
N ALA A 13 22.76 -15.01 -11.99
CA ALA A 13 22.37 -16.32 -12.48
C ALA A 13 21.08 -16.17 -13.29
N CYS A 14 21.22 -16.23 -14.62
CA CYS A 14 20.17 -16.77 -15.46
C CYS A 14 19.86 -18.18 -14.95
N GLY A 15 18.69 -18.36 -14.36
CA GLY A 15 18.22 -19.64 -13.84
C GLY A 15 16.74 -19.78 -14.06
N CYS A 16 16.33 -20.44 -15.14
CA CYS A 16 15.06 -21.16 -15.17
C CYS A 16 15.14 -22.25 -14.08
N GLY A 17 14.46 -22.07 -12.95
CA GLY A 17 14.51 -23.07 -11.89
C GLY A 17 13.67 -22.71 -10.67
N LEU A 18 12.61 -23.51 -10.48
CA LEU A 18 11.84 -23.73 -9.26
C LEU A 18 10.81 -22.65 -8.90
N ILE A 19 9.54 -22.98 -9.11
CA ILE A 19 8.43 -22.33 -8.41
C ILE A 19 8.57 -22.73 -6.93
N GLU A 20 9.24 -21.90 -6.13
CA GLU A 20 9.20 -21.98 -4.67
C GLU A 20 7.73 -21.86 -4.23
N ARG A 21 7.14 -22.98 -3.81
CA ARG A 21 5.70 -23.07 -3.51
C ARG A 21 5.31 -22.54 -2.12
N ASP A 22 6.26 -22.03 -1.33
CA ASP A 22 6.00 -21.61 0.07
C ASP A 22 6.61 -20.25 0.45
N ALA A 23 6.93 -19.39 -0.52
CA ALA A 23 7.29 -18.01 -0.20
C ALA A 23 6.04 -17.22 0.23
N PRO A 24 6.07 -16.47 1.35
CA PRO A 24 4.93 -15.67 1.78
C PRO A 24 4.60 -14.58 0.75
N LEU A 25 3.34 -14.53 0.31
CA LEU A 25 2.88 -13.52 -0.64
C LEU A 25 2.80 -12.15 0.04
N GLN A 26 3.62 -11.20 -0.41
CA GLN A 26 3.55 -9.83 0.06
C GLN A 26 2.42 -9.07 -0.66
N ILE A 27 1.42 -8.66 0.10
CA ILE A 27 0.26 -7.91 -0.42
C ILE A 27 0.30 -6.48 0.15
N ALA A 28 0.10 -5.51 -0.74
CA ALA A 28 -0.07 -4.10 -0.37
C ALA A 28 -1.50 -3.63 -0.66
N VAL A 29 -2.02 -2.73 0.17
CA VAL A 29 -3.35 -2.13 0.01
C VAL A 29 -3.25 -0.62 -0.12
N SER A 30 -4.22 -0.01 -0.80
CA SER A 30 -4.39 1.45 -0.84
C SER A 30 -5.70 1.79 -0.16
N LEU A 31 -5.75 2.92 0.54
CA LEU A 31 -6.88 3.29 1.39
C LEU A 31 -7.28 4.74 1.14
N GLY A 32 -8.57 4.98 0.97
CA GLY A 32 -9.20 6.30 0.93
C GLY A 32 -10.11 6.47 2.14
N ILE A 33 -9.95 7.56 2.88
CA ILE A 33 -10.72 7.81 4.12
C ILE A 33 -11.48 9.12 3.98
N ALA A 34 -12.78 9.09 4.24
CA ALA A 34 -13.62 10.27 4.37
C ALA A 34 -14.16 10.37 5.80
N PHE A 35 -14.36 11.59 6.26
CA PHE A 35 -14.91 11.89 7.59
C PHE A 35 -16.18 12.71 7.43
N CYS A 36 -17.14 12.51 8.32
CA CYS A 36 -18.30 13.37 8.47
C CYS A 36 -18.17 14.08 9.81
N SER A 37 -18.23 15.41 9.81
CA SER A 37 -18.26 16.18 11.06
C SER A 37 -19.69 16.25 11.58
N SER A 38 -19.86 16.26 12.91
CA SER A 38 -21.18 16.36 13.55
C SER A 38 -21.96 17.64 13.19
N ASN A 39 -21.28 18.65 12.63
CA ASN A 39 -21.90 19.88 12.16
C ASN A 39 -22.42 19.77 10.71
N GLU A 40 -22.07 18.71 9.99
CA GLU A 40 -22.48 18.44 8.61
C GLU A 40 -23.76 17.61 8.65
N LYS A 41 -24.86 18.26 9.03
CA LYS A 41 -26.18 17.65 9.29
C LYS A 41 -26.82 16.89 8.10
N PHE A 42 -26.18 16.86 6.92
CA PHE A 42 -26.80 16.41 5.68
C PHE A 42 -25.94 15.55 4.76
N LEU A 43 -24.75 15.09 5.17
CA LEU A 43 -24.02 14.15 4.32
C LEU A 43 -24.74 12.80 4.30
N LEU A 44 -25.31 12.48 3.16
CA LEU A 44 -25.87 11.17 2.88
C LEU A 44 -24.73 10.14 2.92
N SER A 45 -25.01 8.95 3.41
CA SER A 45 -24.01 7.85 3.46
C SER A 45 -23.37 7.61 2.10
N ALA A 46 -24.12 7.78 1.00
CA ALA A 46 -23.62 7.69 -0.37
C ALA A 46 -22.51 8.71 -0.66
N GLU A 47 -22.65 9.95 -0.18
CA GLU A 47 -21.66 11.01 -0.42
C GLU A 47 -20.35 10.73 0.32
N LEU A 48 -20.43 10.17 1.53
CA LEU A 48 -19.24 9.74 2.28
C LEU A 48 -18.51 8.58 1.58
N VAL A 49 -19.26 7.63 1.02
CA VAL A 49 -18.69 6.51 0.26
C VAL A 49 -18.02 7.02 -1.02
N THR A 50 -18.69 7.89 -1.78
CA THR A 50 -18.11 8.52 -2.98
C THR A 50 -16.83 9.29 -2.63
N ALA A 51 -16.86 10.08 -1.56
CA ALA A 51 -15.69 10.85 -1.13
C ALA A 51 -14.53 9.95 -0.65
N ALA A 52 -14.81 8.79 -0.07
CA ALA A 52 -13.79 7.81 0.28
C ALA A 52 -13.21 7.13 -0.97
N ASP A 53 -14.06 6.78 -1.95
CA ASP A 53 -13.62 6.16 -3.20
C ASP A 53 -12.76 7.10 -4.04
N ASP A 54 -13.11 8.40 -4.13
CA ASP A 54 -12.29 9.41 -4.81
C ASP A 54 -10.86 9.49 -4.22
N ARG A 55 -10.75 9.43 -2.89
CA ARG A 55 -9.45 9.43 -2.20
C ARG A 55 -8.69 8.13 -2.43
N LEU A 56 -9.39 6.99 -2.46
CA LEU A 56 -8.80 5.70 -2.81
C LEU A 56 -8.27 5.72 -4.25
N TYR A 57 -9.02 6.32 -5.17
CA TYR A 57 -8.63 6.48 -6.56
C TYR A 57 -7.36 7.34 -6.67
N LYS A 58 -7.30 8.48 -5.95
CA LYS A 58 -6.08 9.31 -5.83
C LYS A 58 -4.90 8.50 -5.26
N ALA A 59 -5.13 7.66 -4.25
CA ALA A 59 -4.09 6.80 -3.67
C ALA A 59 -3.54 5.77 -4.66
N LYS A 60 -4.41 5.14 -5.45
CA LYS A 60 -4.03 4.20 -6.52
C LYS A 60 -3.20 4.91 -7.60
N ARG A 61 -3.61 6.11 -8.04
CA ARG A 61 -2.89 6.90 -9.05
C ARG A 61 -1.53 7.42 -8.57
N ALA A 62 -1.37 7.65 -7.27
CA ALA A 62 -0.11 8.10 -6.68
C ALA A 62 0.94 6.99 -6.51
N GLY A 63 0.71 5.79 -7.06
CA GLY A 63 1.65 4.66 -7.00
C GLY A 63 1.25 3.53 -6.06
N ARG A 64 -0.02 3.48 -5.60
CA ARG A 64 -0.55 2.47 -4.66
C ARG A 64 0.21 2.44 -3.32
N ASN A 65 -0.12 1.47 -2.46
CA ASN A 65 0.43 1.28 -1.11
C ASN A 65 0.44 2.57 -0.27
N ARG A 66 -0.65 3.33 -0.35
CA ARG A 66 -0.77 4.68 0.24
C ARG A 66 -2.15 4.91 0.81
N VAL A 67 -2.19 5.77 1.82
CA VAL A 67 -3.42 6.25 2.45
C VAL A 67 -3.65 7.70 2.04
N ARG A 68 -4.89 8.05 1.68
CA ARG A 68 -5.32 9.43 1.39
C ARG A 68 -6.57 9.77 2.20
N TYR A 69 -6.49 10.85 2.96
CA TYR A 69 -7.53 11.26 3.92
C TYR A 69 -7.70 12.79 4.04
N LEU A 70 -6.79 13.56 3.45
CA LEU A 70 -6.84 15.02 3.32
C LEU A 70 -6.69 15.40 1.84
N GLU A 71 -7.18 16.58 1.45
CA GLU A 71 -6.84 17.19 0.16
C GLU A 71 -5.50 17.92 0.24
#